data_AF-A0A5C8QDY1-F1
#
_entry.id   AF-A0A5C8QDY1-F1
#
_cell.length_a   1.000
_cell.length_b   1.000
_cell.length_c   1.000
_cell.angle_alpha   90.00
_cell.angle_beta   90.00
_cell.angle_gamma   90.00
#
_symmetry.space_group_name_H-M   'P 1'
#
loop_
_entity.id
_entity.type
_entity.pdbx_description
1 polymer ?
#
loop_
_entity_poly.entity_id
_entity_poly.type
_entity_poly.pdbx_seq_one_letter_code
_entity_poly.pdbx_strand_id
1 'polypeptide(L)'
;MGIRDLLLDIARTYDASEGTKLEVEGQRVLREVASRTDLRLPSALFVKGYGGQTSAAATPWVGVFDPEVNSSPREGLYLAYIFSADLQTVSLTLQQGITHLEHRLGRGKARQEHLRRQAARLRRAVATQRRSGWLDEPELRHGADRPKAYEAASVIARRYDVGDLPQETALGDDLIHAADVLKHTAVADRMWWFEGTESPLEVSYASNGHTVIEEDPLAGFQPKDSSDYIAYIAAKQQIKKRSHEALIAAFGLYIASRGFTPTTKLMHPRDLVLRRQGEGEGGDEWLVEAKVVRHENPTDAVRQSVGQLFEYSHFLYRERSLPEPHLIGLFTEDVGVYSGYLEQRGIASIWRTRSGWDGSPTAEGWGMVG
;
A
#
# COMPACT_ATOMS: atom_id res chain seq x y z
N MET A 1 14.64 -0.77 -27.21
CA MET A 1 14.17 -2.15 -27.06
C MET A 1 13.13 -2.16 -25.96
N GLY A 2 12.08 -2.95 -26.11
CA GLY A 2 11.01 -3.04 -25.12
C GLY A 2 11.35 -3.95 -23.95
N ILE A 3 10.40 -4.13 -23.02
CA ILE A 3 10.55 -5.14 -21.96
C ILE A 3 10.68 -6.55 -22.55
N ARG A 4 9.98 -6.82 -23.66
CA ARG A 4 10.05 -8.10 -24.37
C ARG A 4 11.48 -8.45 -24.77
N ASP A 5 12.17 -7.50 -25.40
CA ASP A 5 13.53 -7.70 -25.90
C ASP A 5 14.52 -7.91 -24.75
N LEU A 6 14.33 -7.18 -23.63
CA LEU A 6 15.13 -7.39 -22.42
C LEU A 6 14.96 -8.80 -21.86
N LEU A 7 13.71 -9.29 -21.78
CA LEU A 7 13.44 -10.63 -21.27
C LEU A 7 14.05 -11.72 -22.17
N LEU A 8 13.98 -11.56 -23.49
CA LEU A 8 14.62 -12.47 -24.45
C LEU A 8 16.14 -12.42 -24.34
N ASP A 9 16.72 -11.24 -24.16
CA ASP A 9 18.18 -11.08 -24.03
C ASP A 9 18.70 -11.76 -22.76
N ILE A 10 18.01 -11.60 -21.62
CA ILE A 10 18.33 -12.30 -20.38
C ILE A 10 18.21 -13.82 -20.56
N ALA A 11 17.11 -14.30 -21.15
CA ALA A 11 16.92 -15.74 -21.35
C ALA A 11 17.98 -16.38 -22.25
N ARG A 12 18.51 -15.62 -23.21
CA ARG A 12 19.56 -16.08 -24.13
C ARG A 12 20.95 -16.04 -23.52
N THR A 13 21.24 -15.04 -22.70
CA THR A 13 22.61 -14.74 -22.25
C THR A 13 22.91 -15.20 -20.83
N TYR A 14 21.89 -15.48 -20.01
CA TYR A 14 22.09 -15.91 -18.64
C TYR A 14 22.36 -17.40 -18.54
N ASP A 15 23.44 -17.76 -17.84
CA ASP A 15 23.74 -19.13 -17.43
C ASP A 15 24.16 -19.14 -15.95
N ALA A 16 23.45 -19.90 -15.12
CA ALA A 16 23.74 -20.01 -13.70
C ALA A 16 25.07 -20.74 -13.41
N SER A 17 25.61 -21.49 -14.36
CA SER A 17 26.88 -22.22 -14.24
C SER A 17 28.12 -21.36 -14.48
N GLU A 18 27.98 -20.21 -15.17
CA GLU A 18 29.08 -19.32 -15.52
C GLU A 18 29.51 -18.39 -14.36
N GLY A 19 28.76 -18.39 -13.25
CA GLY A 19 29.08 -17.63 -12.05
C GLY A 19 28.67 -16.15 -12.12
N THR A 20 29.35 -15.28 -11.36
CA THR A 20 28.95 -13.87 -11.14
C THR A 20 29.98 -12.85 -11.61
N LYS A 21 30.97 -13.23 -12.42
CA LYS A 21 32.01 -12.30 -12.88
C LYS A 21 31.44 -11.18 -13.78
N LEU A 22 32.15 -10.07 -13.91
CA LEU A 22 31.74 -8.93 -14.75
C LEU A 22 31.76 -9.25 -16.24
N GLU A 23 32.65 -10.14 -16.66
CA GLU A 23 32.78 -10.60 -18.05
C GLU A 23 31.67 -11.55 -18.52
N VAL A 24 30.90 -12.14 -17.59
CA VAL A 24 29.79 -13.04 -17.93
C VAL A 24 28.64 -12.22 -18.51
N GLU A 25 28.27 -12.52 -19.76
CA GLU A 25 27.35 -11.69 -20.53
C GLU A 25 25.99 -11.52 -19.83
N GLY A 26 25.34 -12.61 -19.42
CA GLY A 26 24.05 -12.52 -18.74
C GLY A 26 24.10 -11.76 -17.41
N GLN A 27 25.23 -11.83 -16.68
CA GLN A 27 25.42 -11.05 -15.46
C GLN A 27 25.57 -9.56 -15.76
N ARG A 28 26.28 -9.22 -16.84
CA ARG A 28 26.41 -7.85 -17.33
C ARG A 28 25.06 -7.29 -17.76
N VAL A 29 24.30 -8.03 -18.56
CA VAL A 29 22.93 -7.65 -18.98
C VAL A 29 22.07 -7.31 -17.77
N LEU A 30 22.02 -8.18 -16.75
CA LEU A 30 21.23 -7.94 -15.53
C LEU A 30 21.69 -6.72 -14.74
N ARG A 31 23.00 -6.46 -14.63
CA ARG A 31 23.54 -5.30 -13.91
C ARG A 31 23.23 -3.97 -14.60
N GLU A 32 23.22 -3.98 -15.94
CA GLU A 32 22.99 -2.79 -16.75
C GLU A 32 21.51 -2.41 -16.85
N VAL A 33 20.58 -3.28 -16.43
CA VAL A 33 19.12 -3.04 -16.44
C VAL A 33 18.76 -1.68 -15.84
N ALA A 34 19.38 -1.30 -14.71
CA ALA A 34 19.06 -0.05 -14.02
C ALA A 34 19.45 1.22 -14.80
N SER A 35 20.36 1.10 -15.77
CA SER A 35 20.80 2.19 -16.65
C SER A 35 20.05 2.24 -17.99
N ARG A 36 19.14 1.30 -18.25
CA ARG A 36 18.38 1.25 -19.51
C ARG A 36 17.32 2.36 -19.53
N THR A 37 17.39 3.22 -20.54
CA THR A 37 16.43 4.31 -20.77
C THR A 37 15.42 3.98 -21.87
N ASP A 38 15.61 2.87 -22.56
CA ASP A 38 14.78 2.43 -23.68
C ASP A 38 13.55 1.60 -23.25
N LEU A 39 13.49 1.20 -21.98
CA LEU A 39 12.36 0.48 -21.41
C LEU A 39 11.15 1.41 -21.26
N ARG A 40 10.06 1.08 -21.94
CA ARG A 40 8.79 1.83 -21.88
C ARG A 40 8.01 1.46 -20.61
N LEU A 41 8.55 1.82 -19.46
CA LEU A 41 7.89 1.60 -18.17
C LEU A 41 6.76 2.62 -17.94
N PRO A 42 5.69 2.24 -17.21
CA PRO A 42 4.74 3.20 -16.67
C PRO A 42 5.46 4.33 -15.91
N SER A 43 4.94 5.57 -16.01
CA SER A 43 5.60 6.77 -15.47
C SER A 43 5.96 6.60 -13.99
N ALA A 44 7.20 6.95 -13.63
CA ALA A 44 7.82 6.88 -12.30
C ALA A 44 8.32 5.50 -11.82
N LEU A 45 8.08 4.41 -12.55
CA LEU A 45 8.68 3.12 -12.22
C LEU A 45 10.16 3.06 -12.64
N PHE A 46 10.96 2.33 -11.87
CA PHE A 46 12.35 2.04 -12.23
C PHE A 46 12.65 0.55 -12.04
N VAL A 47 13.74 0.09 -12.67
CA VAL A 47 14.10 -1.33 -12.69
C VAL A 47 15.48 -1.60 -12.09
N LYS A 48 15.65 -2.81 -11.56
CA LYS A 48 16.95 -3.36 -11.16
C LYS A 48 17.01 -4.82 -11.56
N GLY A 49 18.11 -5.27 -12.15
CA GLY A 49 18.33 -6.70 -12.40
C GLY A 49 19.15 -7.36 -11.31
N TYR A 50 18.99 -8.66 -11.17
CA TYR A 50 19.75 -9.46 -10.21
C TYR A 50 20.01 -10.87 -10.76
N GLY A 51 21.29 -11.16 -10.98
CA GLY A 51 21.79 -12.49 -11.37
C GLY A 51 22.53 -13.21 -10.24
N GLY A 52 22.44 -12.72 -9.00
CA GLY A 52 23.26 -13.20 -7.89
C GLY A 52 24.44 -12.27 -7.56
N GLN A 53 25.07 -12.50 -6.40
CA GLN A 53 26.18 -11.67 -5.91
C GLN A 53 27.43 -12.51 -5.69
N THR A 54 27.37 -13.50 -4.79
CA THR A 54 28.47 -14.43 -4.51
C THR A 54 28.39 -15.68 -5.38
N SER A 55 27.19 -16.23 -5.54
CA SER A 55 26.85 -17.27 -6.50
C SER A 55 25.80 -16.75 -7.48
N ALA A 56 25.79 -17.31 -8.69
CA ALA A 56 24.76 -17.00 -9.66
C ALA A 56 23.40 -17.45 -9.11
N ALA A 57 22.37 -16.63 -9.32
CA ALA A 57 21.03 -16.96 -8.89
C ALA A 57 20.49 -18.11 -9.75
N ALA A 58 19.90 -19.12 -9.11
CA ALA A 58 19.19 -20.16 -9.85
C ALA A 58 18.02 -19.58 -10.67
N THR A 59 17.39 -18.53 -10.16
CA THR A 59 16.24 -17.85 -10.79
C THR A 59 16.57 -16.35 -10.90
N PRO A 60 17.19 -15.89 -12.01
CA PRO A 60 17.49 -14.48 -12.19
C PRO A 60 16.19 -13.67 -12.29
N TRP A 61 16.26 -12.38 -11.97
CA TRP A 61 15.07 -11.53 -12.00
C TRP A 61 15.36 -10.09 -12.37
N VAL A 62 14.32 -9.41 -12.85
CA VAL A 62 14.24 -7.95 -13.01
C VAL A 62 13.15 -7.43 -12.10
N GLY A 63 13.53 -6.68 -11.07
CA GLY A 63 12.61 -6.01 -10.16
C GLY A 63 12.15 -4.71 -10.77
N VAL A 64 10.85 -4.42 -10.69
CA VAL A 64 10.20 -3.19 -11.10
C VAL A 64 9.62 -2.52 -9.86
N PHE A 65 10.06 -1.30 -9.59
CA PHE A 65 9.83 -0.60 -8.34
C PHE A 65 9.07 0.70 -8.58
N ASP A 66 8.08 0.95 -7.73
CA ASP A 66 7.46 2.25 -7.59
C ASP A 66 8.10 2.96 -6.38
N PRO A 67 8.80 4.10 -6.56
CA PRO A 67 9.48 4.79 -5.47
C PRO A 67 8.53 5.27 -4.36
N GLU A 68 7.23 5.39 -4.63
CA GLU A 68 6.23 5.71 -3.61
C GLU A 68 5.76 4.51 -2.77
N VAL A 69 6.06 3.30 -3.23
CA VAL A 69 5.75 2.05 -2.54
C VAL A 69 7.01 1.50 -1.90
N ASN A 70 8.06 1.30 -2.68
CA ASN A 70 9.27 0.62 -2.28
C ASN A 70 10.39 0.82 -3.32
N SER A 71 11.63 0.97 -2.86
CA SER A 71 12.81 1.09 -3.72
C SER A 71 13.80 -0.08 -3.61
N SER A 72 13.46 -1.11 -2.82
CA SER A 72 14.34 -2.20 -2.39
C SER A 72 13.68 -3.58 -2.53
N PRO A 73 14.33 -4.58 -3.14
CA PRO A 73 13.79 -5.95 -3.22
C PRO A 73 13.75 -6.68 -1.87
N ARG A 74 14.32 -6.09 -0.81
CA ARG A 74 14.50 -6.74 0.51
C ARG A 74 13.28 -6.58 1.42
N GLU A 75 12.48 -5.55 1.19
CA GLU A 75 11.39 -5.13 2.05
C GLU A 75 10.21 -4.61 1.24
N GLY A 76 9.02 -4.56 1.85
CA GLY A 76 7.82 -4.03 1.21
C GLY A 76 7.34 -4.83 -0.01
N LEU A 77 6.37 -4.26 -0.71
CA LEU A 77 5.84 -4.83 -1.95
C LEU A 77 6.58 -4.30 -3.16
N TYR A 78 6.77 -5.13 -4.17
CA TYR A 78 7.38 -4.74 -5.45
C TYR A 78 6.93 -5.68 -6.56
N LEU A 79 7.12 -5.28 -7.81
CA LEU A 79 6.92 -6.18 -8.95
C LEU A 79 8.26 -6.80 -9.34
N ALA A 80 8.22 -8.01 -9.88
CA ALA A 80 9.39 -8.62 -10.48
C ALA A 80 9.01 -9.49 -11.68
N TYR A 81 9.86 -9.48 -12.69
CA TYR A 81 9.95 -10.56 -13.66
C TYR A 81 10.95 -11.58 -13.13
N ILE A 82 10.48 -12.77 -12.77
CA ILE A 82 11.33 -13.85 -12.24
C ILE A 82 11.34 -15.01 -13.23
N PHE A 83 12.53 -15.42 -13.66
CA PHE A 83 12.70 -16.58 -14.53
C PHE A 83 12.65 -17.88 -13.74
N SER A 84 12.07 -18.93 -14.34
CA SER A 84 12.25 -20.30 -13.87
C SER A 84 13.72 -20.70 -14.00
N ALA A 85 14.17 -21.68 -13.21
CA ALA A 85 15.59 -22.05 -13.17
C ALA A 85 16.13 -22.65 -14.47
N ASP A 86 15.26 -23.16 -15.32
CA ASP A 86 15.56 -23.63 -16.67
C ASP A 86 15.40 -22.54 -17.75
N LEU A 87 15.09 -21.30 -17.34
CA LEU A 87 14.83 -20.13 -18.21
C LEU A 87 13.72 -20.35 -19.25
N GLN A 88 12.92 -21.40 -19.12
CA GLN A 88 11.84 -21.68 -20.08
C GLN A 88 10.64 -20.75 -19.89
N THR A 89 10.47 -20.20 -18.69
CA THR A 89 9.36 -19.31 -18.37
C THR A 89 9.83 -18.11 -17.57
N VAL A 90 9.08 -17.02 -17.68
CA VAL A 90 9.23 -15.82 -16.86
C VAL A 90 7.87 -15.41 -16.32
N SER A 91 7.83 -15.04 -15.05
CA SER A 91 6.59 -14.61 -14.39
C SER A 91 6.68 -13.15 -13.97
N LEU A 92 5.73 -12.32 -14.40
CA LEU A 92 5.48 -11.00 -13.80
C LEU A 92 4.70 -11.21 -12.52
N THR A 93 5.29 -10.89 -11.37
CA THR A 93 4.71 -11.18 -10.06
C THR A 93 4.76 -9.97 -9.15
N LEU A 94 3.67 -9.73 -8.43
CA LEU A 94 3.68 -8.92 -7.22
C LEU A 94 4.28 -9.73 -6.08
N GLN A 95 5.37 -9.24 -5.52
CA GLN A 95 6.22 -9.91 -4.53
C GLN A 95 6.22 -9.16 -3.21
N GLN A 96 6.43 -9.93 -2.14
CA GLN A 96 6.70 -9.44 -0.81
C GLN A 96 8.20 -9.55 -0.51
N GLY A 97 8.79 -8.51 0.07
CA GLY A 97 10.17 -8.51 0.53
C GLY A 97 10.39 -9.57 1.62
N ILE A 98 11.34 -10.48 1.39
CA ILE A 98 11.57 -11.64 2.26
C ILE A 98 12.63 -11.42 3.34
N THR A 99 13.44 -10.34 3.25
CA THR A 99 14.67 -10.20 4.04
C THR A 99 14.42 -9.90 5.52
N HIS A 100 13.44 -9.04 5.86
CA HIS A 100 13.09 -8.78 7.26
C HIS A 100 12.49 -10.01 7.97
N LEU A 101 11.90 -10.94 7.22
CA LEU A 101 11.32 -12.17 7.74
C LEU A 101 12.36 -13.24 8.04
N GLU A 102 13.52 -13.24 7.36
CA GLU A 102 14.60 -14.20 7.63
C GLU A 102 15.11 -14.08 9.06
N HIS A 103 15.23 -12.85 9.56
CA HIS A 103 15.70 -12.57 10.92
C HIS A 103 14.74 -13.05 12.02
N ARG A 104 13.43 -13.12 11.73
CA ARG A 104 12.38 -13.49 12.71
C ARG A 104 11.94 -14.94 12.63
N LEU A 105 11.86 -15.51 11.42
CA LEU A 105 11.24 -16.82 11.16
C LEU A 105 12.24 -17.88 10.66
N GLY A 106 13.49 -17.49 10.40
CA GLY A 106 14.49 -18.38 9.81
C GLY A 106 14.20 -18.73 8.34
N ARG A 107 14.77 -19.84 7.86
CA ARG A 107 14.63 -20.35 6.48
C ARG A 107 13.73 -21.59 6.42
N GLY A 108 13.23 -21.94 5.23
CA GLY A 108 12.46 -23.17 5.01
C GLY A 108 10.94 -23.02 5.12
N LYS A 109 10.26 -24.12 5.44
CA LYS A 109 8.79 -24.27 5.32
C LYS A 109 7.99 -23.25 6.14
N ALA A 110 8.39 -22.99 7.39
CA ALA A 110 7.67 -22.06 8.27
C ALA A 110 7.61 -20.64 7.68
N ARG A 111 8.70 -20.17 7.09
CA ARG A 111 8.74 -18.88 6.38
C ARG A 111 7.85 -18.91 5.14
N GLN A 112 7.91 -19.99 4.36
CA GLN A 112 7.08 -20.13 3.16
C GLN A 112 5.59 -20.12 3.50
N GLU A 113 5.16 -20.82 4.55
CA GLU A 113 3.78 -20.81 5.02
C GLU A 113 3.34 -19.43 5.52
N HIS A 114 4.22 -18.71 6.24
CA HIS A 114 3.94 -17.33 6.65
C HIS A 114 3.74 -16.42 5.43
N LEU A 115 4.65 -16.48 4.46
CA LEU A 115 4.58 -15.71 3.22
C LEU A 115 3.29 -16.01 2.45
N ARG A 116 2.89 -17.29 2.33
CA ARG A 116 1.63 -17.68 1.69
C ARG A 116 0.41 -17.13 2.41
N ARG A 117 0.41 -17.16 3.75
CA ARG A 117 -0.68 -16.57 4.54
C ARG A 117 -0.78 -15.06 4.33
N GLN A 118 0.35 -14.35 4.33
CA GLN A 118 0.36 -12.92 4.04
C GLN A 118 -0.07 -12.63 2.59
N ALA A 119 0.43 -13.39 1.61
CA ALA A 119 0.01 -13.29 0.21
C ALA A 119 -1.51 -13.50 0.05
N ALA A 120 -2.06 -14.52 0.71
CA ALA A 120 -3.49 -14.78 0.70
C ALA A 120 -4.31 -13.66 1.35
N ARG A 121 -3.79 -13.03 2.42
CA ARG A 121 -4.39 -11.82 3.00
C ARG A 121 -4.37 -10.71 1.94
N LEU A 122 -3.22 -10.37 1.37
CA LEU A 122 -3.02 -9.33 0.33
C LEU A 122 -3.92 -9.50 -0.88
N ARG A 123 -4.09 -10.73 -1.36
CA ARG A 123 -5.03 -11.04 -2.44
C ARG A 123 -6.47 -10.66 -2.14
N ARG A 124 -6.92 -10.71 -0.88
CA ARG A 124 -8.30 -10.33 -0.50
C ARG A 124 -8.55 -8.84 -0.73
N ALA A 125 -7.54 -7.98 -0.52
CA ALA A 125 -7.67 -6.53 -0.77
C ALA A 125 -7.84 -6.18 -2.25
N VAL A 126 -7.40 -7.07 -3.15
CA VAL A 126 -7.48 -6.90 -4.60
C VAL A 126 -8.40 -7.91 -5.26
N ALA A 127 -9.29 -8.55 -4.48
CA ALA A 127 -10.14 -9.66 -4.91
C ALA A 127 -11.08 -9.34 -6.08
N THR A 128 -11.33 -8.05 -6.36
CA THR A 128 -12.11 -7.58 -7.52
C THR A 128 -11.32 -7.53 -8.83
N GLN A 129 -10.00 -7.78 -8.82
CA GLN A 129 -9.10 -7.64 -9.98
C GLN A 129 -8.70 -8.98 -10.63
N ARG A 130 -9.44 -10.08 -10.40
CA ARG A 130 -9.15 -11.35 -11.09
C ARG A 130 -9.32 -11.21 -12.60
N ARG A 131 -8.24 -10.89 -13.31
CA ARG A 131 -8.10 -11.11 -14.75
C ARG A 131 -7.92 -12.60 -15.02
N SER A 132 -8.57 -13.09 -16.07
CA SER A 132 -8.34 -14.44 -16.61
C SER A 132 -6.83 -14.69 -16.83
N GLY A 133 -6.32 -15.80 -16.28
CA GLY A 133 -4.94 -16.26 -16.45
C GLY A 133 -3.87 -15.66 -15.52
N TRP A 134 -4.26 -14.94 -14.47
CA TRP A 134 -3.36 -14.66 -13.34
C TRP A 134 -3.43 -15.79 -12.30
N LEU A 135 -2.30 -16.11 -11.70
CA LEU A 135 -2.09 -17.22 -10.77
C LEU A 135 -1.67 -16.69 -9.39
N ASP A 136 -1.86 -17.50 -8.35
CA ASP A 136 -1.46 -17.13 -6.98
C ASP A 136 0.06 -17.27 -6.76
N GLU A 137 0.66 -18.38 -7.21
CA GLU A 137 2.09 -18.67 -7.06
C GLU A 137 2.68 -19.05 -8.43
N PRO A 138 3.81 -18.45 -8.85
CA PRO A 138 4.55 -18.92 -10.02
C PRO A 138 5.27 -20.23 -9.71
N GLU A 139 5.62 -20.99 -10.75
CA GLU A 139 6.46 -22.18 -10.64
C GLU A 139 7.87 -21.86 -11.14
N LEU A 140 8.84 -21.81 -10.23
CA LEU A 140 10.23 -21.43 -10.54
C LEU A 140 11.15 -22.63 -10.79
N ARG A 141 10.63 -23.85 -10.67
CA ARG A 141 11.31 -25.11 -11.04
C ARG A 141 12.67 -25.33 -10.35
N HIS A 142 12.79 -24.91 -9.09
CA HIS A 142 14.01 -25.13 -8.32
C HIS A 142 13.70 -25.51 -6.85
N GLY A 143 14.43 -26.50 -6.34
CA GLY A 143 14.20 -27.05 -5.00
C GLY A 143 14.81 -26.25 -3.85
N ALA A 144 15.72 -25.31 -4.14
CA ALA A 144 16.34 -24.50 -3.11
C ALA A 144 15.36 -23.55 -2.41
N ASP A 145 15.67 -23.23 -1.15
CA ASP A 145 14.83 -22.44 -0.26
C ASP A 145 14.48 -21.04 -0.80
N ARG A 146 15.40 -20.38 -1.52
CA ARG A 146 15.18 -19.01 -2.03
C ARG A 146 14.15 -18.97 -3.18
N PRO A 147 14.27 -19.77 -4.27
CA PRO A 147 13.19 -19.91 -5.25
C PRO A 147 11.86 -20.28 -4.61
N LYS A 148 11.82 -21.26 -3.69
CA LYS A 148 10.58 -21.62 -2.99
C LYS A 148 10.00 -20.48 -2.14
N ALA A 149 10.84 -19.61 -1.59
CA ALA A 149 10.40 -18.41 -0.91
C ALA A 149 9.83 -17.36 -1.88
N TYR A 150 10.38 -17.23 -3.08
CA TYR A 150 9.81 -16.34 -4.11
C TYR A 150 8.47 -16.84 -4.64
N GLU A 151 8.29 -18.16 -4.81
CA GLU A 151 6.99 -18.75 -5.11
C GLU A 151 5.98 -18.39 -4.01
N ALA A 152 6.33 -18.65 -2.75
CA ALA A 152 5.47 -18.41 -1.59
C ALA A 152 5.19 -16.91 -1.30
N ALA A 153 6.12 -16.02 -1.65
CA ALA A 153 5.99 -14.58 -1.44
C ALA A 153 5.12 -13.89 -2.50
N SER A 154 4.78 -14.60 -3.58
CA SER A 154 3.93 -14.09 -4.65
C SER A 154 2.51 -13.81 -4.13
N VAL A 155 2.07 -12.58 -4.31
CA VAL A 155 0.66 -12.21 -4.09
C VAL A 155 -0.16 -12.63 -5.29
N ILE A 156 0.28 -12.26 -6.49
CA ILE A 156 -0.33 -12.66 -7.75
C ILE A 156 0.75 -12.63 -8.85
N ALA A 157 0.62 -13.50 -9.85
CA ALA A 157 1.58 -13.64 -10.93
C ALA A 157 0.90 -13.89 -12.28
N ARG A 158 1.53 -13.39 -13.35
CA ARG A 158 1.25 -13.75 -14.74
C ARG A 158 2.46 -14.49 -15.30
N ARG A 159 2.25 -15.72 -15.77
CA ARG A 159 3.30 -16.55 -16.36
C ARG A 159 3.35 -16.37 -17.87
N TYR A 160 4.55 -16.33 -18.43
CA TYR A 160 4.82 -16.34 -19.86
C TYR A 160 5.83 -17.41 -20.20
N ASP A 161 5.61 -18.12 -21.31
CA ASP A 161 6.61 -19.02 -21.88
C ASP A 161 7.62 -18.19 -22.69
N VAL A 162 8.91 -18.41 -22.47
CA VAL A 162 9.97 -17.62 -23.11
C VAL A 162 9.99 -17.86 -24.63
N GLY A 163 9.71 -19.08 -25.05
CA GLY A 163 9.61 -19.45 -26.47
C GLY A 163 8.39 -18.84 -27.18
N ASP A 164 7.42 -18.31 -26.44
CA ASP A 164 6.19 -17.69 -26.97
C ASP A 164 5.84 -16.41 -26.19
N LEU A 165 6.83 -15.52 -26.00
CA LEU A 165 6.60 -14.27 -25.30
C LEU A 165 5.61 -13.38 -26.07
N PRO A 166 4.57 -12.85 -25.40
CA PRO A 166 3.62 -11.93 -26.01
C PRO A 166 4.30 -10.71 -26.63
N GLN A 167 3.58 -10.02 -27.51
CA GLN A 167 4.02 -8.75 -28.09
C GLN A 167 4.21 -7.69 -27.00
N GLU A 168 5.06 -6.70 -27.29
CA GLU A 168 5.42 -5.63 -26.34
C GLU A 168 4.20 -4.91 -25.76
N THR A 169 3.16 -4.69 -26.56
CA THR A 169 1.91 -4.04 -26.12
C THR A 169 1.20 -4.85 -25.04
N ALA A 170 1.07 -6.16 -25.22
CA ALA A 170 0.43 -7.04 -24.24
C ALA A 170 1.22 -7.12 -22.93
N LEU A 171 2.55 -7.22 -23.01
CA LEU A 171 3.42 -7.17 -21.83
C LEU A 171 3.33 -5.82 -21.10
N GLY A 172 3.23 -4.73 -21.86
CA GLY A 172 2.99 -3.39 -21.33
C GLY A 172 1.67 -3.27 -20.59
N ASP A 173 0.58 -3.79 -21.17
CA ASP A 173 -0.76 -3.78 -20.55
C ASP A 173 -0.78 -4.60 -19.25
N ASP A 174 -0.14 -5.77 -19.25
CA ASP A 174 0.00 -6.59 -18.05
C ASP A 174 0.86 -5.91 -16.98
N LEU A 175 1.92 -5.19 -17.37
CA LEU A 175 2.74 -4.40 -16.45
C LEU A 175 1.99 -3.21 -15.85
N ILE A 176 1.19 -2.49 -16.65
CA ILE A 176 0.33 -1.40 -16.18
C ILE A 176 -0.66 -1.96 -15.16
N HIS A 177 -1.33 -3.06 -15.50
CA HIS A 177 -2.25 -3.73 -14.58
C HIS A 177 -1.55 -4.15 -13.27
N ALA A 178 -0.37 -4.75 -13.36
CA ALA A 178 0.41 -5.14 -12.19
C ALA A 178 0.81 -3.93 -11.33
N ALA A 179 1.16 -2.80 -11.95
CA ALA A 179 1.50 -1.56 -11.24
C ALA A 179 0.30 -0.99 -10.49
N ASP A 180 -0.90 -1.08 -11.08
CA ASP A 180 -2.13 -0.71 -10.38
C ASP A 180 -2.40 -1.66 -9.21
N VAL A 181 -2.30 -2.97 -9.42
CA VAL A 181 -2.45 -3.97 -8.34
C VAL A 181 -1.44 -3.70 -7.21
N LEU A 182 -0.17 -3.42 -7.53
CA LEU A 182 0.87 -3.06 -6.56
C LEU A 182 0.43 -1.85 -5.72
N LYS A 183 -0.04 -0.77 -6.34
CA LYS A 183 -0.47 0.45 -5.63
C LYS A 183 -1.67 0.18 -4.71
N HIS A 184 -2.68 -0.53 -5.18
CA HIS A 184 -3.86 -0.88 -4.36
C HIS A 184 -3.46 -1.79 -3.19
N THR A 185 -2.65 -2.80 -3.46
CA THR A 185 -2.18 -3.75 -2.44
C THR A 185 -1.30 -3.04 -1.42
N ALA A 186 -0.42 -2.11 -1.82
CA ALA A 186 0.41 -1.34 -0.90
C ALA A 186 -0.39 -0.37 -0.01
N VAL A 187 -1.55 0.11 -0.48
CA VAL A 187 -2.47 0.88 0.38
C VAL A 187 -3.10 -0.05 1.42
N ALA A 188 -3.61 -1.20 1.00
CA ALA A 188 -4.22 -2.17 1.92
C ALA A 188 -3.22 -2.78 2.90
N ASP A 189 -2.01 -3.11 2.45
CA ASP A 189 -0.92 -3.63 3.28
C ASP A 189 -0.54 -2.62 4.37
N ARG A 190 -0.44 -1.33 4.03
CA ARG A 190 -0.25 -0.28 5.02
C ARG A 190 -1.40 -0.25 6.03
N MET A 191 -2.66 -0.23 5.57
CA MET A 191 -3.84 -0.26 6.46
C MET A 191 -3.82 -1.48 7.41
N TRP A 192 -3.40 -2.63 6.91
CA TRP A 192 -3.35 -3.88 7.68
C TRP A 192 -2.13 -4.05 8.58
N TRP A 193 -1.01 -3.41 8.24
CA TRP A 193 0.14 -3.28 9.13
C TRP A 193 -0.20 -2.40 10.34
N PHE A 194 -1.09 -1.42 10.15
CA PHE A 194 -1.66 -0.64 11.26
C PHE A 194 -2.65 -1.44 12.12
N GLU A 195 -3.42 -2.37 11.54
CA GLU A 195 -4.24 -3.33 12.31
C GLU A 195 -3.38 -4.39 13.06
N GLY A 196 -2.14 -4.64 12.66
CA GLY A 196 -1.36 -5.84 13.00
C GLY A 196 -0.42 -5.77 14.21
N THR A 197 -0.43 -4.70 15.00
CA THR A 197 0.35 -4.63 16.26
C THR A 197 -0.39 -5.13 17.51
N GLU A 198 -1.63 -5.61 17.38
CA GLU A 198 -2.22 -6.54 18.35
C GLU A 198 -2.86 -7.73 17.62
N SER A 199 -2.79 -8.91 18.26
CA SER A 199 -3.10 -10.21 17.67
C SER A 199 -4.54 -10.31 17.14
N PRO A 200 -4.84 -11.12 16.09
CA PRO A 200 -6.17 -11.22 15.52
C PRO A 200 -7.10 -12.01 16.44
N LEU A 201 -8.24 -11.40 16.81
CA LEU A 201 -9.43 -12.14 17.20
C LEU A 201 -9.93 -12.92 15.98
N GLU A 202 -9.69 -14.23 15.97
CA GLU A 202 -10.41 -15.17 15.10
C GLU A 202 -11.88 -15.20 15.52
N VAL A 203 -12.74 -14.55 14.73
CA VAL A 203 -14.18 -14.82 14.80
C VAL A 203 -14.48 -16.02 13.92
N SER A 204 -14.52 -17.19 14.55
CA SER A 204 -15.05 -18.42 13.97
C SER A 204 -16.58 -18.34 13.91
N TYR A 205 -17.17 -18.48 12.72
CA TYR A 205 -18.58 -18.80 12.58
C TYR A 205 -18.74 -20.31 12.58
N ALA A 206 -19.31 -20.85 13.67
CA ALA A 206 -19.80 -22.22 13.69
C ALA A 206 -21.03 -22.32 12.77
N SER A 207 -20.92 -23.11 11.71
CA SER A 207 -22.08 -23.50 10.91
C SER A 207 -22.93 -24.49 11.70
N ASN A 208 -24.07 -24.04 12.23
CA ASN A 208 -25.16 -24.93 12.57
C ASN A 208 -26.21 -24.84 11.46
N GLY A 209 -26.51 -25.97 10.84
CA GLY A 209 -27.58 -26.07 9.86
C GLY A 209 -28.94 -25.83 10.49
N HIS A 210 -29.89 -25.32 9.70
CA HIS A 210 -31.10 -26.04 9.32
C HIS A 210 -32.07 -25.16 8.48
N THR A 211 -32.48 -25.75 7.35
CA THR A 211 -33.80 -25.74 6.70
C THR A 211 -34.31 -24.50 5.93
N VAL A 212 -34.67 -24.77 4.68
CA VAL A 212 -35.36 -23.93 3.68
C VAL A 212 -36.84 -23.79 4.01
N ILE A 213 -37.41 -22.59 3.86
CA ILE A 213 -38.78 -22.36 3.34
C ILE A 213 -38.75 -21.13 2.42
N GLU A 214 -39.41 -21.26 1.27
CA GLU A 214 -39.59 -20.28 0.20
C GLU A 214 -40.35 -19.01 0.64
N GLU A 215 -39.76 -17.85 0.35
CA GLU A 215 -40.39 -16.68 -0.28
C GLU A 215 -39.24 -15.94 -1.00
N ASP A 216 -39.34 -15.73 -2.31
CA ASP A 216 -38.27 -15.10 -3.11
C ASP A 216 -38.05 -13.64 -2.64
N PRO A 217 -36.95 -13.33 -1.92
CA PRO A 217 -36.71 -12.00 -1.37
C PRO A 217 -36.29 -10.99 -2.45
N LEU A 218 -36.11 -11.45 -3.69
CA LEU A 218 -35.57 -10.68 -4.81
C LEU A 218 -36.64 -10.25 -5.82
N ALA A 219 -37.92 -10.52 -5.56
CA ALA A 219 -39.04 -10.12 -6.42
C ALA A 219 -39.09 -8.59 -6.70
N GLY A 220 -38.44 -7.77 -5.86
CA GLY A 220 -38.27 -6.32 -6.06
C GLY A 220 -36.83 -5.84 -6.27
N PHE A 221 -35.84 -6.74 -6.38
CA PHE A 221 -34.43 -6.40 -6.56
C PHE A 221 -34.12 -6.18 -8.06
N GLN A 222 -34.32 -4.95 -8.53
CA GLN A 222 -33.84 -4.50 -9.84
C GLN A 222 -32.54 -3.70 -9.66
N PRO A 223 -31.36 -4.35 -9.67
CA PRO A 223 -30.10 -3.62 -9.75
C PRO A 223 -30.11 -2.83 -11.05
N LYS A 224 -29.88 -1.52 -10.96
CA LYS A 224 -29.72 -0.68 -12.14
C LYS A 224 -28.60 -1.25 -13.01
N ASP A 225 -28.85 -1.30 -14.31
CA ASP A 225 -27.91 -1.69 -15.36
C ASP A 225 -26.53 -1.04 -15.09
N SER A 226 -25.52 -1.86 -14.80
CA SER A 226 -24.19 -1.42 -14.38
C SER A 226 -23.31 -1.05 -15.58
N SER A 227 -23.89 -0.37 -16.58
CA SER A 227 -23.10 0.30 -17.61
C SER A 227 -22.53 1.58 -16.99
N ASP A 228 -21.34 1.48 -16.41
CA ASP A 228 -20.68 2.61 -15.77
C ASP A 228 -20.34 3.71 -16.80
N TYR A 229 -20.80 4.90 -16.48
CA TYR A 229 -20.42 6.16 -17.10
C TYR A 229 -18.92 6.43 -16.83
N ILE A 230 -18.08 6.33 -17.86
CA ILE A 230 -16.64 6.59 -17.75
C ILE A 230 -16.39 8.10 -17.87
N ALA A 231 -15.98 8.74 -16.77
CA ALA A 231 -15.32 10.04 -16.80
C ALA A 231 -13.80 9.83 -16.65
N TYR A 232 -13.05 10.09 -17.73
CA TYR A 232 -11.59 10.15 -17.68
C TYR A 232 -11.15 11.41 -16.92
N ILE A 233 -10.39 11.24 -15.84
CA ILE A 233 -9.65 12.34 -15.21
C ILE A 233 -8.20 11.90 -15.03
N ALA A 234 -7.34 12.39 -15.92
CA ALA A 234 -5.90 12.40 -15.73
C ALA A 234 -5.50 13.53 -14.76
N ALA A 235 -4.46 13.28 -13.95
CA ALA A 235 -3.81 14.22 -13.01
C ALA A 235 -4.57 14.55 -11.70
N LYS A 236 -4.47 13.68 -10.68
CA LYS A 236 -4.80 14.08 -9.28
C LYS A 236 -3.99 13.43 -8.15
N GLN A 237 -3.15 12.43 -8.43
CA GLN A 237 -2.46 11.67 -7.37
C GLN A 237 -1.27 12.45 -6.76
N GLN A 238 -0.54 13.21 -7.57
CA GLN A 238 0.67 13.94 -7.15
C GLN A 238 0.40 15.20 -6.31
N ILE A 239 -0.79 15.80 -6.43
CA ILE A 239 -1.22 16.95 -5.62
C ILE A 239 -1.62 16.51 -4.21
N LYS A 240 -2.23 15.31 -4.05
CA LYS A 240 -2.87 14.84 -2.81
C LYS A 240 -1.89 14.62 -1.64
N LYS A 241 -0.74 13.98 -1.89
CA LYS A 241 0.28 13.74 -0.85
C LYS A 241 0.96 15.05 -0.42
N ARG A 242 1.25 15.95 -1.37
CA ARG A 242 1.83 17.27 -1.08
C ARG A 242 0.86 18.17 -0.30
N SER A 243 -0.44 18.14 -0.61
CA SER A 243 -1.43 18.96 0.08
C SER A 243 -1.70 18.53 1.52
N HIS A 244 -1.63 17.22 1.81
CA HIS A 244 -1.80 16.69 3.17
C HIS A 244 -0.60 17.05 4.06
N GLU A 245 0.63 16.79 3.61
CA GLU A 245 1.84 17.20 4.33
C GLU A 245 1.93 18.73 4.50
N ALA A 246 1.57 19.49 3.47
CA ALA A 246 1.54 20.94 3.54
C ALA A 246 0.47 21.46 4.52
N LEU A 247 -0.66 20.76 4.66
CA LEU A 247 -1.70 21.09 5.64
C LEU A 247 -1.18 20.88 7.07
N ILE A 248 -0.57 19.73 7.35
CA ILE A 248 0.02 19.42 8.66
C ILE A 248 1.14 20.40 9.00
N ALA A 249 2.05 20.68 8.07
CA ALA A 249 3.15 21.61 8.29
C ALA A 249 2.66 23.03 8.55
N ALA A 250 1.69 23.52 7.76
CA ALA A 250 1.12 24.86 7.94
C ALA A 250 0.36 24.97 9.28
N PHE A 251 -0.40 23.94 9.64
CA PHE A 251 -1.15 23.93 10.89
C PHE A 251 -0.22 23.82 12.11
N GLY A 252 0.81 22.97 12.03
CA GLY A 252 1.81 22.82 13.09
C GLY A 252 2.51 24.14 13.43
N LEU A 253 2.92 24.91 12.41
CA LEU A 253 3.50 26.25 12.64
C LEU A 253 2.50 27.23 13.27
N TYR A 254 1.26 27.23 12.79
CA TYR A 254 0.20 28.08 13.31
C TYR A 254 -0.12 27.77 14.77
N ILE A 255 -0.37 26.50 15.09
CA ILE A 255 -0.81 26.08 16.42
C ILE A 255 0.31 26.21 17.46
N ALA A 256 1.57 26.12 17.04
CA ALA A 256 2.71 26.44 17.89
C ALA A 256 2.70 27.90 18.38
N SER A 257 2.30 28.84 17.53
CA SER A 257 2.15 30.25 17.91
C SER A 257 0.98 30.51 18.88
N ARG A 258 0.07 29.54 19.04
CA ARG A 258 -1.09 29.58 19.94
C ARG A 258 -0.84 28.86 21.26
N GLY A 259 0.41 28.52 21.58
CA GLY A 259 0.78 27.91 22.85
C GLY A 259 0.58 26.39 22.91
N PHE A 260 0.57 25.70 21.76
CA PHE A 260 0.57 24.25 21.69
C PHE A 260 1.94 23.72 21.22
N THR A 261 2.25 22.48 21.57
CA THR A 261 3.43 21.77 21.09
C THR A 261 2.98 20.68 20.11
N PRO A 262 3.11 20.89 18.79
CA PRO A 262 2.81 19.87 17.80
C PRO A 262 3.91 18.81 17.75
N THR A 263 3.53 17.53 17.76
CA THR A 263 4.46 16.41 17.64
C THR A 263 4.00 15.40 16.59
N THR A 264 4.89 15.10 15.64
CA THR A 264 4.73 14.03 14.63
C THR A 264 5.68 12.84 14.86
N LYS A 265 6.64 12.97 15.79
CA LYS A 265 7.71 11.99 16.01
C LYS A 265 7.22 10.75 16.76
N LEU A 266 7.36 9.56 16.15
CA LEU A 266 6.93 8.26 16.70
C LEU A 266 5.42 8.18 17.02
N MET A 267 4.61 9.06 16.43
CA MET A 267 3.17 9.13 16.71
C MET A 267 2.31 8.34 15.72
N HIS A 268 2.90 7.75 14.68
CA HIS A 268 2.20 6.85 13.76
C HIS A 268 1.44 5.74 14.53
N PRO A 269 0.16 5.48 14.20
CA PRO A 269 -0.56 5.89 12.99
C PRO A 269 -1.14 7.32 12.96
N ARG A 270 -0.96 8.12 14.01
CA ARG A 270 -1.56 9.47 14.15
C ARG A 270 -0.84 10.49 13.25
N ASP A 271 -1.61 11.38 12.61
CA ASP A 271 -1.06 12.44 11.76
C ASP A 271 -0.36 13.52 12.59
N LEU A 272 -1.01 13.98 13.66
CA LEU A 272 -0.48 15.02 14.54
C LEU A 272 -1.07 14.91 15.94
N VAL A 273 -0.21 15.07 16.95
CA VAL A 273 -0.63 15.15 18.36
C VAL A 273 -0.23 16.52 18.90
N LEU A 274 -1.14 17.17 19.62
CA LEU A 274 -0.89 18.46 20.27
C LEU A 274 -0.96 18.31 21.78
N ARG A 275 -0.13 19.07 22.46
CA ARG A 275 -0.20 19.29 23.92
C ARG A 275 -0.12 20.77 24.22
N ARG A 276 -0.74 21.23 25.30
CA ARG A 276 -0.61 22.64 25.71
C ARG A 276 0.79 22.89 26.28
N GLN A 277 1.42 24.00 25.90
CA GLN A 277 2.73 24.36 26.43
C GLN A 277 2.63 24.67 27.92
N GLY A 278 3.60 24.16 28.70
CA GLY A 278 3.64 24.33 30.14
C GLY A 278 2.89 23.27 30.94
N GLU A 279 2.14 22.38 30.28
CA GLU A 279 1.61 21.16 30.91
C GLU A 279 2.63 20.03 30.81
N GLY A 280 2.83 19.30 31.92
CA GLY A 280 3.73 18.14 31.97
C GLY A 280 3.20 16.94 31.19
N GLU A 281 3.85 15.77 31.33
CA GLU A 281 3.48 14.53 30.61
C GLU A 281 2.08 13.97 30.94
N GLY A 282 1.32 14.61 31.84
CA GLY A 282 -0.06 14.26 32.18
C GLY A 282 -1.11 15.33 31.82
N GLY A 283 -0.76 16.31 30.98
CA GLY A 283 -1.70 17.32 30.47
C GLY A 283 -2.65 16.79 29.40
N ASP A 284 -3.59 17.64 28.99
CA ASP A 284 -4.57 17.28 27.97
C ASP A 284 -3.87 17.07 26.61
N GLU A 285 -4.35 16.07 25.86
CA GLU A 285 -3.82 15.72 24.56
C GLU A 285 -4.89 15.85 23.49
N TRP A 286 -4.53 16.50 22.37
CA TRP A 286 -5.40 16.60 21.20
C TRP A 286 -4.85 15.76 20.08
N LEU A 287 -5.68 14.83 19.63
CA LEU A 287 -5.41 13.97 18.51
C LEU A 287 -5.99 14.59 17.23
N VAL A 288 -5.12 14.85 16.26
CA VAL A 288 -5.47 15.54 15.02
C VAL A 288 -5.33 14.59 13.84
N GLU A 289 -6.37 14.54 13.01
CA GLU A 289 -6.43 13.76 11.76
C GLU A 289 -6.66 14.70 10.57
N ALA A 290 -5.73 14.71 9.61
CA ALA A 290 -5.66 15.70 8.54
C ALA A 290 -6.20 15.16 7.20
N LYS A 291 -7.22 15.83 6.63
CA LYS A 291 -7.86 15.42 5.37
C LYS A 291 -7.91 16.54 4.34
N VAL A 292 -7.71 16.13 3.09
CA VAL A 292 -7.86 17.01 1.92
C VAL A 292 -9.29 16.91 1.43
N VAL A 293 -10.04 18.01 1.53
CA VAL A 293 -11.38 18.18 0.94
C VAL A 293 -11.21 18.30 -0.59
N ARG A 294 -12.15 17.74 -1.35
CA ARG A 294 -12.03 17.63 -2.81
C ARG A 294 -13.27 18.16 -3.49
N HIS A 295 -13.08 19.06 -4.46
CA HIS A 295 -14.17 19.62 -5.26
C HIS A 295 -15.31 20.17 -4.39
N GLU A 296 -14.97 20.83 -3.28
CA GLU A 296 -15.95 21.37 -2.32
C GLU A 296 -16.88 20.29 -1.72
N ASN A 297 -16.50 19.01 -1.80
CA ASN A 297 -17.23 17.90 -1.20
C ASN A 297 -16.45 17.31 -0.02
N PRO A 298 -16.82 17.65 1.22
CA PRO A 298 -16.14 17.19 2.44
C PRO A 298 -16.56 15.79 2.90
N THR A 299 -17.55 15.15 2.27
CA THR A 299 -18.18 13.91 2.75
C THR A 299 -17.19 12.80 3.06
N ASP A 300 -16.30 12.47 2.11
CA ASP A 300 -15.33 11.38 2.28
C ASP A 300 -14.26 11.73 3.31
N ALA A 301 -13.81 13.00 3.32
CA ALA A 301 -12.84 13.49 4.28
C ALA A 301 -13.39 13.36 5.71
N VAL A 302 -14.60 13.85 5.94
CA VAL A 302 -15.28 13.80 7.25
C VAL A 302 -15.51 12.35 7.70
N ARG A 303 -16.02 11.48 6.82
CA ARG A 303 -16.26 10.06 7.16
C ARG A 303 -14.98 9.34 7.57
N GLN A 304 -13.88 9.61 6.87
CA GLN A 304 -12.58 9.04 7.20
C GLN A 304 -12.05 9.58 8.53
N SER A 305 -12.15 10.89 8.77
CA SER A 305 -11.72 11.50 10.05
C SER A 305 -12.49 10.91 11.23
N VAL A 306 -13.80 10.70 11.11
CA VAL A 306 -14.62 10.11 12.18
C VAL A 306 -14.13 8.70 12.52
N GLY A 307 -13.98 7.84 11.51
CA GLY A 307 -13.54 6.47 11.72
C GLY A 307 -12.18 6.42 12.42
N GLN A 308 -11.21 7.17 11.89
CA GLN A 308 -9.83 7.12 12.36
C GLN A 308 -9.66 7.76 13.75
N LEU A 309 -10.30 8.89 14.02
CA LEU A 309 -10.21 9.54 15.33
C LEU A 309 -10.81 8.67 16.45
N PHE A 310 -11.97 8.05 16.22
CA PHE A 310 -12.57 7.16 17.22
C PHE A 310 -11.79 5.86 17.36
N GLU A 311 -11.29 5.31 16.27
CA GLU A 311 -10.42 4.13 16.28
C GLU A 311 -9.16 4.40 17.12
N TYR A 312 -8.45 5.49 16.83
CA TYR A 312 -7.24 5.86 17.57
C TYR A 312 -7.53 6.17 19.04
N SER A 313 -8.60 6.91 19.34
CA SER A 313 -9.04 7.19 20.72
C SER A 313 -9.28 5.88 21.49
N HIS A 314 -9.93 4.91 20.86
CA HIS A 314 -10.23 3.62 21.46
C HIS A 314 -8.97 2.77 21.69
N PHE A 315 -8.25 2.43 20.63
CA PHE A 315 -7.15 1.46 20.69
C PHE A 315 -5.85 2.02 21.26
N LEU A 316 -5.57 3.32 21.05
CA LEU A 316 -4.31 3.91 21.50
C LEU A 316 -4.39 4.55 22.88
N TYR A 317 -5.59 4.89 23.36
CA TYR A 317 -5.76 5.53 24.67
C TYR A 317 -6.62 4.69 25.60
N ARG A 318 -7.89 4.45 25.25
CA ARG A 318 -8.84 3.77 26.15
C ARG A 318 -8.37 2.36 26.53
N GLU A 319 -8.00 1.52 25.57
CA GLU A 319 -7.54 0.15 25.85
C GLU A 319 -6.23 0.12 26.65
N ARG A 320 -5.42 1.17 26.52
CA ARG A 320 -4.15 1.32 27.24
C ARG A 320 -4.30 2.02 28.58
N SER A 321 -5.54 2.27 29.02
CA SER A 321 -5.87 3.00 30.25
C SER A 321 -5.18 4.38 30.33
N LEU A 322 -4.98 5.02 29.18
CA LEU A 322 -4.51 6.40 29.10
C LEU A 322 -5.71 7.37 29.12
N PRO A 323 -5.51 8.63 29.53
CA PRO A 323 -6.54 9.66 29.42
C PRO A 323 -7.07 9.77 27.99
N GLU A 324 -8.39 9.89 27.83
CA GLU A 324 -8.98 10.04 26.50
C GLU A 324 -8.57 11.37 25.87
N PRO A 325 -8.10 11.38 24.61
CA PRO A 325 -7.68 12.59 23.95
C PRO A 325 -8.90 13.35 23.43
N HIS A 326 -8.74 14.66 23.31
CA HIS A 326 -9.63 15.48 22.52
C HIS A 326 -9.42 15.22 21.02
N LEU A 327 -10.49 15.19 20.23
CA LEU A 327 -10.43 14.78 18.83
C LEU A 327 -10.57 15.98 17.88
N ILE A 328 -9.73 16.03 16.86
CA ILE A 328 -9.71 17.11 15.86
C ILE A 328 -9.66 16.53 14.44
N GLY A 329 -10.65 16.89 13.63
CA GLY A 329 -10.56 16.78 12.17
C GLY A 329 -9.97 18.06 11.58
N LEU A 330 -8.82 17.95 10.91
CA LEU A 330 -8.15 19.08 10.24
C LEU A 330 -8.36 19.00 8.73
N PHE A 331 -8.87 20.05 8.10
CA PHE A 331 -9.30 20.02 6.70
C PHE A 331 -8.66 21.11 5.84
N THR A 332 -8.44 20.83 4.55
CA THR A 332 -7.93 21.86 3.62
C THR A 332 -8.94 22.97 3.31
N GLU A 333 -10.22 22.71 3.51
CA GLU A 333 -11.34 23.61 3.21
C GLU A 333 -12.46 23.40 4.24
N ASP A 334 -13.41 24.34 4.28
CA ASP A 334 -14.61 24.25 5.12
C ASP A 334 -15.39 22.96 4.84
N VAL A 335 -15.84 22.32 5.92
CA VAL A 335 -16.64 21.08 5.89
C VAL A 335 -18.16 21.35 5.91
N GLY A 336 -18.57 22.61 5.99
CA GLY A 336 -19.95 23.08 5.88
C GLY A 336 -20.87 22.37 6.87
N VAL A 337 -21.95 21.77 6.36
CA VAL A 337 -22.98 21.08 7.17
C VAL A 337 -22.43 19.96 8.05
N TYR A 338 -21.24 19.43 7.75
CA TYR A 338 -20.63 18.37 8.55
C TYR A 338 -19.94 18.88 9.83
N SER A 339 -19.69 20.19 9.97
CA SER A 339 -19.09 20.73 11.20
C SER A 339 -19.97 20.44 12.43
N GLY A 340 -21.28 20.69 12.33
CA GLY A 340 -22.23 20.35 13.40
C GLY A 340 -22.36 18.84 13.67
N TYR A 341 -22.19 18.01 12.63
CA TYR A 341 -22.19 16.55 12.77
C TYR A 341 -20.96 16.04 13.55
N LEU A 342 -19.80 16.63 13.30
CA LEU A 342 -18.55 16.33 14.01
C LEU A 342 -18.63 16.81 15.47
N GLU A 343 -19.15 18.02 15.72
CA GLU A 343 -19.36 18.56 17.06
C GLU A 343 -20.24 17.65 17.93
N GLN A 344 -21.36 17.15 17.40
CA GLN A 344 -22.23 16.21 18.11
C GLN A 344 -21.54 14.88 18.48
N ARG A 345 -20.39 14.58 17.86
CA ARG A 345 -19.57 13.40 18.12
C ARG A 345 -18.34 13.71 18.96
N GLY A 346 -18.20 14.93 19.48
CA GLY A 346 -17.02 15.32 20.26
C GLY A 346 -15.76 15.44 19.41
N ILE A 347 -15.90 15.66 18.10
CA ILE A 347 -14.79 15.93 17.20
C ILE A 347 -14.86 17.42 16.82
N ALA A 348 -13.86 18.19 17.23
CA ALA A 348 -13.73 19.55 16.73
C ALA A 348 -13.25 19.53 15.27
N SER A 349 -13.73 20.45 14.45
CA SER A 349 -13.26 20.60 13.06
C SER A 349 -12.48 21.89 12.90
N ILE A 350 -11.31 21.83 12.27
CA ILE A 350 -10.48 23.00 11.93
C ILE A 350 -10.22 22.96 10.43
N TRP A 351 -10.34 24.09 9.75
CA TRP A 351 -10.06 24.19 8.32
C TRP A 351 -9.28 25.45 7.95
N ARG A 352 -8.62 25.38 6.80
CA ARG A 352 -7.84 26.51 6.28
C ARG A 352 -8.75 27.53 5.59
N THR A 353 -8.50 28.82 5.85
CA THR A 353 -9.14 29.95 5.17
C THR A 353 -8.12 30.78 4.39
N ARG A 354 -8.57 31.82 3.68
CA ARG A 354 -7.67 32.73 2.95
C ARG A 354 -6.75 33.54 3.86
N SER A 355 -7.20 33.83 5.09
CA SER A 355 -6.49 34.69 6.05
C SER A 355 -5.88 33.92 7.22
N GLY A 356 -6.07 32.60 7.31
CA GLY A 356 -5.54 31.80 8.41
C GLY A 356 -6.28 30.47 8.57
N TRP A 357 -6.83 30.27 9.76
CA TRP A 357 -7.52 29.06 10.17
C TRP A 357 -8.82 29.43 10.86
N ASP A 358 -9.83 28.61 10.62
CA ASP A 358 -11.15 28.75 11.21
C ASP A 358 -11.63 27.35 11.65
N GLY A 359 -12.68 27.27 12.43
CA GLY A 359 -13.09 25.99 12.99
C GLY A 359 -14.43 26.02 13.71
N SER A 360 -14.76 24.86 14.28
CA SER A 360 -15.98 24.68 15.02
C SER A 360 -15.92 25.35 16.40
N PRO A 361 -17.07 25.60 17.06
CA PRO A 361 -17.11 26.27 18.37
C PRO A 361 -16.22 25.60 19.43
N THR A 362 -16.07 24.28 19.40
CA THR A 362 -15.16 23.57 20.31
C THR A 362 -13.69 23.92 20.04
N ALA A 363 -13.27 24.04 18.77
CA ALA A 363 -11.91 24.46 18.41
C ALA A 363 -11.63 25.92 18.82
N GLU A 364 -12.61 26.81 18.65
CA GLU A 364 -12.56 28.20 19.15
C GLU A 364 -12.44 28.22 20.68
N GLY A 365 -13.26 27.44 21.37
CA GLY A 365 -13.25 27.33 22.84
C GLY A 365 -11.92 26.84 23.40
N TRP A 366 -11.18 26.01 22.66
CA TRP A 366 -9.82 25.60 23.03
C TRP A 366 -8.73 26.66 22.75
N GLY A 367 -9.10 27.76 22.08
CA GLY A 367 -8.17 28.80 21.63
C GLY A 367 -7.32 28.36 20.45
N MET A 368 -7.74 27.34 19.69
CA MET A 368 -6.97 26.81 18.57
C MET A 368 -7.19 27.56 17.26
N VAL A 369 -8.35 28.20 17.13
CA VAL A 369 -8.75 29.05 16.00
C VAL A 369 -9.43 30.33 16.54
N GLY A 370 -9.66 31.32 15.68
CA GLY A 370 -10.13 32.65 16.08
C GLY A 370 -9.00 33.64 16.26
#